data_AF-A0AAU7JPZ8-F1
#
_entry.id   AF-A0AAU7JPZ8-F1
#
_cell.length_a   1.000
_cell.length_b   1.000
_cell.length_c   1.000
_cell.angle_alpha   90.00
_cell.angle_beta   90.00
_cell.angle_gamma   90.00
#
_symmetry.space_group_name_H-M   'P 1'
#
loop_
_entity.id
_entity.type
_entity.pdbx_description
1 polymer ?
#
loop_
_entity_poly.entity_id
_entity_poly.type
_entity_poly.pdbx_seq_one_letter_code
_entity_poly.pdbx_strand_id
1 'polypeptide(L)'
;MRIRAALIATLAMCTVLAGVNATPATAEPPAKAKQAKLLKVQPSPTPKGKIAVYVADVNTGETTFSGFEDPQPLAVASISGPYNPPRATDFILDPVSSPSAAYGFAGVGTKNGTWLNRIGARSGNWYGYFYWNSTGGRFKSVNMQPHAAVRLTGSATVDQVTITQ
;
A
#
# COMPACT_ATOMS: atom_id res chain seq x y z
N MET A 1 -27.87 -50.70 -27.54
CA MET A 1 -27.33 -51.89 -26.85
C MET A 1 -25.84 -51.67 -26.59
N ARG A 2 -25.44 -51.71 -25.31
CA ARG A 2 -24.08 -51.82 -24.74
C ARG A 2 -23.18 -50.56 -24.69
N ILE A 3 -23.13 -50.00 -23.47
CA ILE A 3 -22.06 -49.19 -22.86
C ILE A 3 -20.75 -50.01 -22.80
N ARG A 4 -19.59 -49.37 -23.00
CA ARG A 4 -18.33 -49.76 -22.35
C ARG A 4 -17.52 -48.53 -21.93
N ALA A 5 -17.05 -48.59 -20.68
CA ALA A 5 -16.37 -47.56 -19.91
C ALA A 5 -14.84 -47.75 -19.89
N ALA A 6 -14.10 -46.70 -19.51
CA ALA A 6 -12.85 -46.71 -18.71
C ALA A 6 -12.50 -45.24 -18.44
N LEU A 7 -12.70 -44.63 -17.27
CA LEU A 7 -12.15 -44.85 -15.92
C LEU A 7 -10.62 -44.70 -15.84
N ILE A 8 -10.14 -43.53 -15.40
CA ILE A 8 -8.97 -43.42 -14.52
C ILE A 8 -9.30 -42.35 -13.47
N ALA A 9 -9.76 -42.79 -12.30
CA ALA A 9 -9.81 -42.01 -11.07
C ALA A 9 -8.66 -42.50 -10.20
N THR A 10 -7.65 -41.66 -9.97
CA THR A 10 -6.51 -42.00 -9.12
C THR A 10 -6.87 -41.67 -7.67
N LEU A 11 -7.17 -42.72 -6.91
CA LEU A 11 -7.25 -42.73 -5.45
C LEU A 11 -5.85 -42.49 -4.87
N ALA A 12 -5.71 -41.50 -3.99
CA ALA A 12 -4.61 -41.45 -3.03
C ALA A 12 -5.23 -41.40 -1.62
N MET A 13 -5.37 -42.59 -1.02
CA MET A 13 -5.58 -42.76 0.42
C MET A 13 -4.21 -42.78 1.10
N CYS A 14 -3.98 -41.90 2.06
CA CYS A 14 -3.07 -42.16 3.17
C CYS A 14 -3.61 -41.50 4.46
N THR A 15 -4.16 -42.38 5.31
CA THR A 15 -4.06 -42.41 6.78
C THR A 15 -4.45 -41.18 7.58
N VAL A 16 -5.60 -41.33 8.26
CA VAL A 16 -6.05 -40.57 9.42
C VAL A 16 -5.06 -40.72 10.58
N LEU A 17 -4.49 -39.61 11.06
CA LEU A 17 -4.09 -39.46 12.46
C LEU A 17 -4.94 -38.39 13.11
N ALA A 18 -5.33 -38.67 14.34
CA ALA A 18 -6.38 -38.03 15.11
C ALA A 18 -6.09 -36.56 15.47
N GLY A 19 -7.17 -35.77 15.48
CA GLY A 19 -7.39 -34.74 16.50
C GLY A 19 -6.65 -33.41 16.33
N VAL A 20 -7.05 -32.61 15.32
CA VAL A 20 -7.29 -31.17 15.53
C VAL A 20 -8.51 -30.80 14.68
N ASN A 21 -9.57 -30.26 15.30
CA ASN A 21 -10.57 -29.53 14.54
C ASN A 21 -9.90 -28.22 14.08
N ALA A 22 -9.13 -28.28 13.00
CA ALA A 22 -8.75 -27.08 12.27
C ALA A 22 -10.01 -26.66 11.50
N THR A 23 -10.87 -25.87 12.16
CA THR A 23 -11.78 -25.00 11.43
C THR A 23 -10.91 -24.27 10.40
N PRO A 24 -11.19 -24.37 9.09
CA PRO A 24 -10.50 -23.52 8.14
C PRO A 24 -10.76 -22.10 8.63
N ALA A 25 -9.70 -21.38 8.98
CA ALA A 25 -9.80 -19.96 9.23
C ALA A 25 -10.33 -19.39 7.92
N THR A 26 -11.64 -19.16 7.87
CA THR A 26 -12.26 -18.35 6.85
C THR A 26 -11.55 -17.01 6.98
N ALA A 27 -10.56 -16.79 6.13
CA ALA A 27 -9.90 -15.51 6.02
C ALA A 27 -11.02 -14.51 5.78
N GLU A 28 -11.31 -13.71 6.81
CA GLU A 28 -12.31 -12.67 6.72
C GLU A 28 -11.96 -11.83 5.48
N PRO A 29 -12.91 -11.60 4.56
CA PRO A 29 -12.64 -10.77 3.41
C PRO A 29 -12.03 -9.45 3.90
N PRO A 30 -10.88 -9.01 3.36
CA PRO A 30 -10.24 -7.80 3.84
C PRO A 30 -11.27 -6.68 3.83
N ALA A 31 -11.41 -5.99 4.97
CA ALA A 31 -12.38 -4.93 5.13
C ALA A 31 -12.34 -4.02 3.89
N LYS A 32 -13.51 -3.83 3.25
CA LYS A 32 -13.59 -3.06 2.01
C LYS A 32 -13.09 -1.65 2.30
N ALA A 33 -11.97 -1.30 1.69
CA ALA A 33 -11.33 -0.02 1.93
C ALA A 33 -12.22 1.12 1.43
N LYS A 34 -12.31 2.18 2.25
CA LYS A 34 -12.95 3.44 1.88
C LYS A 34 -12.03 4.21 0.94
N GLN A 35 -12.56 4.84 -0.09
CA GLN A 35 -11.74 5.76 -0.88
C GLN A 35 -11.56 7.07 -0.11
N ALA A 36 -10.34 7.60 -0.10
CA ALA A 36 -10.11 8.95 0.39
C ALA A 36 -10.97 9.94 -0.40
N LYS A 37 -11.69 10.80 0.33
CA LYS A 37 -12.55 11.82 -0.27
C LYS A 37 -11.69 13.04 -0.57
N LEU A 38 -11.47 13.32 -1.85
CA LEU A 38 -10.74 14.52 -2.27
C LEU A 38 -11.64 15.75 -2.15
N LEU A 39 -11.33 16.64 -1.20
CA LEU A 39 -12.04 17.88 -0.93
C LEU A 39 -11.60 19.02 -1.85
N LYS A 40 -10.32 19.04 -2.23
CA LYS A 40 -9.75 20.06 -3.13
C LYS A 40 -8.87 19.38 -4.16
N VAL A 41 -9.23 19.54 -5.43
CA VAL A 41 -8.44 19.05 -6.57
C VAL A 41 -7.24 19.96 -6.82
N GLN A 42 -6.19 19.38 -7.40
CA GLN A 42 -5.06 20.13 -7.92
C GLN A 42 -5.53 21.06 -9.07
N PRO A 43 -5.30 22.38 -9.00
CA PRO A 43 -5.88 23.33 -9.95
C PRO A 43 -5.08 23.46 -11.26
N SER A 44 -3.82 23.03 -11.29
CA SER A 44 -2.91 23.18 -12.43
C SER A 44 -1.92 22.00 -12.50
N PRO A 45 -1.30 21.71 -13.65
CA PRO A 45 -0.22 20.73 -13.73
C PRO A 45 0.92 21.03 -12.76
N THR A 46 1.64 20.00 -12.33
CA THR A 46 2.78 20.14 -11.41
C THR A 46 3.92 20.89 -12.13
N PRO A 47 4.41 22.01 -11.58
CA PRO A 47 5.56 22.72 -12.15
C PRO A 47 6.80 21.83 -12.23
N LYS A 48 7.64 22.04 -13.25
CA LYS A 48 8.89 21.29 -13.41
C LYS A 48 9.76 21.44 -12.16
N GLY A 49 10.24 20.31 -11.63
CA GLY A 49 11.11 20.28 -10.46
C GLY A 49 10.39 20.46 -9.12
N LYS A 50 9.05 20.56 -9.10
CA LYS A 50 8.23 20.58 -7.88
C LYS A 50 7.51 19.24 -7.71
N ILE A 51 7.01 19.01 -6.51
CA ILE A 51 6.08 17.91 -6.20
C ILE A 51 4.69 18.44 -5.86
N ALA A 52 3.64 17.72 -6.25
CA ALA A 52 2.27 17.99 -5.81
C ALA A 52 2.03 17.38 -4.43
N VAL A 53 1.60 18.17 -3.44
CA VAL A 53 1.39 17.71 -2.07
C VAL A 53 -0.08 17.67 -1.71
N TYR A 54 -0.50 16.54 -1.15
CA TYR A 54 -1.82 16.29 -0.61
C TYR A 54 -1.71 16.02 0.89
N VAL A 55 -2.65 16.52 1.68
CA VAL A 55 -2.79 16.21 3.10
C VAL A 55 -4.07 15.41 3.29
N ALA A 56 -3.94 14.21 3.85
CA ALA A 56 -5.03 13.31 4.13
C ALA A 56 -5.21 13.16 5.64
N ASP A 57 -6.43 13.36 6.13
CA ASP A 57 -6.76 13.07 7.51
C ASP A 57 -6.74 11.56 7.76
N VAL A 58 -5.97 11.15 8.75
CA VAL A 58 -5.67 9.74 8.99
C VAL A 58 -6.90 8.93 9.39
N ASN A 59 -7.91 9.55 10.02
CA ASN A 59 -9.08 8.88 10.58
C ASN A 59 -10.34 9.03 9.73
N THR A 60 -10.41 10.02 8.85
CA THR A 60 -11.59 10.25 8.00
C THR A 60 -11.32 9.93 6.54
N GLY A 61 -10.05 9.91 6.12
CA GLY A 61 -9.67 9.78 4.71
C GLY A 61 -9.95 11.02 3.88
N GLU A 62 -10.38 12.13 4.48
CA GLU A 62 -10.55 13.39 3.77
C GLU A 62 -9.19 13.91 3.32
N THR A 63 -9.06 14.22 2.03
CA THR A 63 -7.80 14.62 1.42
C THR A 63 -7.94 15.99 0.77
N THR A 64 -6.96 16.87 0.98
CA THR A 64 -6.93 18.22 0.41
C THR A 64 -5.61 18.42 -0.33
N PHE A 65 -5.67 18.98 -1.55
CA PHE A 65 -4.47 19.47 -2.22
C PHE A 65 -3.90 20.69 -1.46
N SER A 66 -2.66 20.55 -1.00
CA SER A 66 -1.97 21.55 -0.16
C SER A 66 -1.11 22.52 -0.97
N GLY A 67 -0.67 22.14 -2.17
CA GLY A 67 0.17 22.99 -3.02
C GLY A 67 1.32 22.25 -3.67
N PHE A 68 2.31 23.03 -4.12
CA PHE A 68 3.54 22.54 -4.73
C PHE A 68 4.73 22.82 -3.82
N GLU A 69 5.62 21.85 -3.69
CA GLU A 69 6.81 21.97 -2.84
C GLU A 69 8.07 21.51 -3.57
N ASP A 70 9.24 21.87 -3.04
CA ASP A 70 10.50 21.29 -3.49
C ASP A 70 10.62 19.81 -3.06
N PRO A 71 11.21 18.94 -3.89
CA PRO A 71 11.49 17.56 -3.52
C PRO A 71 12.30 17.51 -2.22
N GLN A 72 11.75 16.85 -1.22
CA GLN A 72 12.45 16.65 0.05
C GLN A 72 13.48 15.52 -0.08
N PRO A 73 14.68 15.66 0.50
CA PRO A 73 15.65 14.57 0.54
C PRO A 73 15.08 13.34 1.24
N LEU A 74 15.63 12.17 0.94
CA LEU A 74 15.25 10.94 1.63
C LEU A 74 15.89 10.95 3.02
N ALA A 75 15.08 11.08 4.07
CA ALA A 75 15.50 10.77 5.43
C ALA A 75 15.55 9.24 5.57
N VAL A 76 16.75 8.66 5.38
CA VAL A 76 16.98 7.22 5.46
C VAL A 76 17.59 6.88 6.82
N ALA A 77 16.88 6.08 7.61
CA ALA A 77 17.50 5.28 8.65
C ALA A 77 17.89 3.92 8.07
N SER A 78 19.16 3.54 8.20
CA SER A 78 19.71 2.28 7.70
C SER A 78 19.20 1.10 8.53
N ILE A 79 18.05 0.56 8.15
CA ILE A 79 17.57 -0.74 8.64
C ILE A 79 17.60 -1.70 7.46
N SER A 80 18.48 -2.71 7.50
CA SER A 80 18.54 -3.73 6.46
C SER A 80 17.21 -4.50 6.39
N GLY A 81 16.64 -4.61 5.20
CA GLY A 81 15.39 -5.31 4.97
C GLY A 81 14.91 -5.17 3.53
N PRO A 82 13.91 -5.97 3.11
CA PRO A 82 13.31 -5.79 1.80
C PRO A 82 12.76 -4.37 1.67
N TYR A 83 12.97 -3.73 0.52
CA TYR A 83 12.54 -2.36 0.23
C TYR A 83 13.32 -1.25 0.96
N ASN A 84 14.46 -1.55 1.60
CA ASN A 84 15.37 -0.56 2.21
C ASN A 84 16.80 -0.79 1.69
N PRO A 85 17.58 0.27 1.35
CA PRO A 85 17.19 1.68 1.31
C PRO A 85 16.32 2.04 0.11
N PRO A 86 15.32 2.92 0.30
CA PRO A 86 14.58 3.49 -0.81
C PRO A 86 15.48 4.31 -1.73
N ARG A 87 15.17 4.31 -3.02
CA ARG A 87 15.76 5.20 -4.02
C ARG A 87 14.83 6.36 -4.30
N ALA A 88 15.38 7.51 -4.72
CA ALA A 88 14.59 8.70 -5.04
C ALA A 88 13.53 8.48 -6.13
N THR A 89 13.73 7.47 -6.98
CA THR A 89 12.82 7.09 -8.07
C THR A 89 11.66 6.19 -7.62
N ASP A 90 11.72 5.64 -6.41
CA ASP A 90 10.75 4.65 -5.94
C ASP A 90 9.42 5.29 -5.50
N PHE A 91 8.40 4.47 -5.32
CA PHE A 91 7.27 4.83 -4.47
C PHE A 91 7.67 4.59 -3.02
N ILE A 92 7.67 5.61 -2.18
CA ILE A 92 8.29 5.58 -0.86
C ILE A 92 7.25 5.78 0.22
N LEU A 93 7.23 4.90 1.23
CA LEU A 93 6.48 5.13 2.46
C LEU A 93 7.33 5.83 3.50
N ASP A 94 6.83 6.96 3.99
CA ASP A 94 7.57 7.84 4.91
C ASP A 94 7.34 7.43 6.38
N PRO A 95 8.42 7.27 7.17
CA PRO A 95 8.34 6.96 8.60
C PRO A 95 7.95 8.19 9.45
N VAL A 96 7.33 7.96 10.61
CA VAL A 96 7.08 9.02 11.64
C VAL A 96 8.36 9.74 12.06
N SER A 97 9.42 8.98 12.35
CA SER A 97 10.70 9.54 12.80
C SER A 97 11.83 8.53 12.62
N SER A 98 13.06 9.05 12.51
CA SER A 98 14.26 8.24 12.71
C SER A 98 14.22 7.62 14.13
N PRO A 99 14.58 6.34 14.32
CA PRO A 99 15.28 5.44 13.39
C PRO A 99 14.37 4.58 12.51
N SER A 100 13.07 4.89 12.37
CA SER A 100 12.17 4.05 11.57
C SER A 100 12.56 4.05 10.08
N ALA A 101 12.59 2.87 9.47
CA ALA A 101 12.91 2.67 8.07
C ALA A 101 11.90 3.37 7.15
N ALA A 102 12.39 4.07 6.13
CA ALA A 102 11.59 4.33 4.93
C ALA A 102 11.61 3.09 4.03
N TYR A 103 10.53 2.86 3.27
CA TYR A 103 10.42 1.71 2.36
C TYR A 103 10.17 2.18 0.94
N GLY A 104 11.01 1.75 0.01
CA GLY A 104 10.95 2.07 -1.41
C GLY A 104 10.48 0.89 -2.26
N PHE A 105 9.45 1.11 -3.05
CA PHE A 105 8.86 0.12 -3.93
C PHE A 105 9.09 0.53 -5.38
N ALA A 106 9.60 -0.40 -6.18
CA ALA A 106 9.76 -0.24 -7.63
C ALA A 106 8.92 -1.27 -8.39
N GLY A 107 8.75 -1.04 -9.70
CA GLY A 107 8.04 -1.93 -10.62
C GLY A 107 6.52 -1.88 -10.47
N VAL A 108 5.81 -2.12 -11.56
CA VAL A 108 4.34 -2.16 -11.58
C VAL A 108 3.82 -3.34 -10.76
N GLY A 109 2.68 -3.14 -10.09
CA GLY A 109 1.99 -4.19 -9.35
C GLY A 109 1.72 -3.83 -7.89
N THR A 110 1.02 -4.74 -7.22
CA THR A 110 0.61 -4.61 -5.82
C THR A 110 1.57 -5.34 -4.90
N LYS A 111 2.03 -4.65 -3.87
CA LYS A 111 2.81 -5.18 -2.76
C LYS A 111 1.96 -5.13 -1.51
N ASN A 112 1.75 -6.27 -0.88
CA ASN A 112 1.09 -6.37 0.42
C ASN A 112 2.16 -6.49 1.52
N GLY A 113 1.89 -5.95 2.69
CA GLY A 113 2.80 -5.99 3.83
C GLY A 113 2.18 -5.39 5.08
N THR A 114 3.00 -5.14 6.10
CA THR A 114 2.59 -4.41 7.30
C THR A 114 3.67 -3.40 7.63
N TRP A 115 3.48 -2.16 7.20
CA TRP A 115 4.41 -1.07 7.44
C TRP A 115 3.82 -0.15 8.49
N LEU A 116 4.21 -0.35 9.75
CA LEU A 116 3.76 0.45 10.90
C LEU A 116 4.37 1.85 10.88
N ASN A 117 3.76 2.80 11.58
CA ASN A 117 4.30 4.15 11.81
C ASN A 117 4.62 4.91 10.52
N ARG A 118 3.67 4.92 9.58
CA ARG A 118 3.77 5.71 8.35
C ARG A 118 3.05 7.04 8.52
N ILE A 119 3.67 8.11 8.04
CA ILE A 119 3.07 9.45 7.98
C ILE A 119 2.68 9.85 6.56
N GLY A 120 2.75 8.91 5.62
CA GLY A 120 2.42 9.19 4.23
C GLY A 120 3.27 8.42 3.25
N ALA A 121 3.24 8.90 2.01
CA ALA A 121 4.03 8.39 0.92
C ALA A 121 4.47 9.51 -0.03
N ARG A 122 5.57 9.26 -0.72
CA ARG A 122 6.07 10.05 -1.85
C ARG A 122 6.17 9.15 -3.07
N SER A 123 5.73 9.64 -4.21
CA SER A 123 5.97 8.97 -5.47
C SER A 123 7.14 9.63 -6.19
N GLY A 124 8.20 8.86 -6.45
CA GLY A 124 9.27 9.24 -7.36
C GLY A 124 8.75 9.28 -8.79
N ASN A 125 9.09 8.28 -9.61
CA ASN A 125 8.74 8.27 -11.04
C ASN A 125 7.43 7.52 -11.35
N TRP A 126 6.69 7.12 -10.32
CA TRP A 126 5.63 6.13 -10.47
C TRP A 126 4.23 6.76 -10.37
N TYR A 127 3.28 6.12 -11.03
CA TYR A 127 1.88 6.26 -10.67
C TYR A 127 1.55 5.23 -9.60
N GLY A 128 0.68 5.57 -8.65
CA GLY A 128 0.30 4.60 -7.64
C GLY A 128 -0.58 5.13 -6.53
N TYR A 129 -0.88 4.25 -5.59
CA TYR A 129 -1.61 4.58 -4.37
C TYR A 129 -1.25 3.57 -3.29
N PHE A 130 -1.60 3.88 -2.05
CA PHE A 130 -1.43 2.97 -0.93
C PHE A 130 -2.71 2.91 -0.09
N TYR A 131 -2.82 1.86 0.71
CA TYR A 131 -3.87 1.71 1.71
C TYR A 131 -3.29 1.85 3.11
N TRP A 132 -3.96 2.64 3.95
CA TRP A 132 -3.62 2.73 5.37
C TRP A 132 -4.78 2.33 6.26
N ASN A 133 -4.45 1.84 7.43
CA ASN A 133 -5.35 1.48 8.51
C ASN A 133 -5.14 2.43 9.68
N SER A 134 -6.25 2.92 10.21
CA SER A 134 -6.32 3.75 11.41
C SER A 134 -7.56 3.38 12.22
N THR A 135 -7.82 4.08 13.33
CA THR A 135 -9.04 3.89 14.12
C THR A 135 -10.31 4.20 13.33
N GLY A 136 -10.23 5.03 12.27
CA GLY A 136 -11.37 5.34 11.40
C GLY A 136 -11.66 4.32 10.30
N GLY A 137 -10.79 3.32 10.16
CA GLY A 137 -10.90 2.22 9.22
C GLY A 137 -9.73 2.15 8.22
N ARG A 138 -9.98 1.43 7.13
CA ARG A 138 -9.02 1.26 6.03
C ARG A 138 -9.34 2.22 4.89
N PHE A 139 -8.37 3.00 4.47
CA PHE A 139 -8.53 4.04 3.45
C PHE A 139 -7.56 3.85 2.29
N LYS A 140 -8.01 4.15 1.07
CA LYS A 140 -7.19 4.25 -0.14
C LYS A 140 -6.74 5.69 -0.33
N SER A 141 -5.46 5.94 -0.58
CA SER A 141 -4.98 7.27 -0.96
C SER A 141 -5.55 7.72 -2.30
N VAL A 142 -5.41 9.02 -2.60
CA VAL A 142 -5.54 9.51 -3.97
C VAL A 142 -4.55 8.76 -4.88
N ASN A 143 -4.88 8.66 -6.16
CA ASN A 143 -3.95 8.16 -7.17
C ASN A 143 -2.85 9.22 -7.34
N MET A 144 -1.67 8.91 -6.85
CA MET A 144 -0.49 9.74 -6.94
C MET A 144 0.08 9.67 -8.35
N GLN A 145 0.36 10.84 -8.91
CA GLN A 145 1.15 11.01 -10.12
C GLN A 145 2.65 10.85 -9.76
N PRO A 146 3.54 10.71 -10.77
CA PRO A 146 4.96 10.93 -10.57
C PRO A 146 5.20 12.28 -9.89
N HIS A 147 6.15 12.33 -8.96
CA HIS A 147 6.50 13.53 -8.20
C HIS A 147 5.31 14.09 -7.41
N ALA A 148 4.62 13.23 -6.66
CA ALA A 148 3.56 13.63 -5.74
C ALA A 148 3.83 13.11 -4.33
N ALA A 149 3.21 13.73 -3.33
CA ALA A 149 3.25 13.29 -1.94
C ALA A 149 1.85 13.31 -1.32
N VAL A 150 1.54 12.31 -0.51
CA VAL A 150 0.39 12.30 0.39
C VAL A 150 0.93 12.26 1.81
N ARG A 151 0.61 13.27 2.61
CA ARG A 151 0.95 13.36 4.03
C ARG A 151 -0.28 13.03 4.87
N LEU A 152 -0.14 12.16 5.84
CA LEU A 152 -1.17 11.85 6.81
C LEU A 152 -1.08 12.83 7.98
N THR A 153 -2.23 13.27 8.51
CA THR A 153 -2.28 14.15 9.71
C THR A 153 -1.80 13.45 10.99
N GLY A 154 -1.62 12.14 10.96
CA GLY A 154 -1.05 11.32 12.02
C GLY A 154 -0.43 10.04 11.48
N SER A 155 0.04 9.17 12.37
CA SER A 155 0.65 7.90 12.00
C SER A 155 -0.40 6.83 11.69
N ALA A 156 -0.14 6.00 10.68
CA ALA A 156 -0.96 4.84 10.34
C ALA A 156 -0.13 3.59 10.02
N THR A 157 -0.82 2.46 9.93
CA THR A 157 -0.26 1.23 9.37
C THR A 157 -0.62 1.16 7.90
N VAL A 158 0.37 1.12 7.01
CA VAL A 158 0.13 0.84 5.58
C VAL A 158 0.19 -0.65 5.37
N ASP A 159 -0.80 -1.22 4.69
CA ASP A 159 -0.87 -2.67 4.42
C ASP A 159 -0.70 -3.05 2.95
N GLN A 160 -0.80 -2.08 2.06
CA GLN A 160 -0.73 -2.32 0.63
C GLN A 160 -0.23 -1.08 -0.12
N VAL A 161 0.66 -1.30 -1.09
CA VAL A 161 1.12 -0.32 -2.07
C VAL A 161 0.86 -0.86 -3.46
N THR A 162 0.19 -0.09 -4.31
CA THR A 162 -0.02 -0.44 -5.72
C THR A 162 0.66 0.59 -6.60
N ILE A 163 1.59 0.12 -7.43
CA ILE A 163 2.23 0.92 -8.48
C ILE A 163 1.57 0.58 -9.81
N THR A 164 1.17 1.60 -10.56
CA THR A 164 0.57 1.48 -11.89
C THR A 164 1.51 2.01 -12.96
N GLN A 165 1.21 1.67 -14.22
CA GLN A 165 1.82 2.34 -15.37
C GLN A 165 1.40 3.81 -15.43
#